data_AF-A0ABD5T713-F1
#
_entry.id   AF-A0ABD5T713-F1
#
_cell.length_a   1.000
_cell.length_b   1.000
_cell.length_c   1.000
_cell.angle_alpha   90.00
_cell.angle_beta   90.00
_cell.angle_gamma   90.00
#
_symmetry.space_group_name_H-M   'P 1'
#
loop_
_entity.id
_entity.type
_entity.pdbx_description
1 polymer ?
#
loop_
_entity_poly.entity_id
_entity_poly.type
_entity_poly.pdbx_seq_one_letter_code
_entity_poly.pdbx_strand_id
1 'polypeptide(L)'
;RDAVDDVGGLPVISRTTYTLGGSGSGVVEEFDELVERVRKGLRLSRNSEVLITESIAGWVELEYEVMRDADDSCIIICNMENIDPMGIHTGESTVVTPSQVIPDDGHQEMRDAALGVIRELGIQGGCNIQFAWHDDGSPGGEYRVVEVNPRVSRSSALASKATGYPIARVTAKVALGKRLHEIENEITGETTAAFEPAIDYVVTKVPRWPIDKFDDVDFELGTAMKSTGEAMSIGRTFEESMVKALRSSEYDPAVDFEEVSDAELETEYLERASPDRPYAMFEAFDRGYGVDDVIDLTGIHRWYVERFEKIADGTAAAAESDFTEAAMVGRTDAEI
;
A
#
# COMPACT_ATOMS: atom_id res chain seq x y z
N ARG A 1 -28.19 4.53 11.41
CA ARG A 1 -28.22 5.87 12.02
C ARG A 1 -27.44 5.79 13.31
N ASP A 2 -27.93 5.05 14.30
CA ASP A 2 -27.21 4.81 15.56
C ASP A 2 -25.74 4.42 15.37
N ALA A 3 -25.45 3.40 14.54
CA ALA A 3 -24.07 2.99 14.24
C ALA A 3 -23.19 4.06 13.54
N VAL A 4 -23.79 5.06 12.88
CA VAL A 4 -23.07 6.20 12.29
C VAL A 4 -22.82 7.26 13.35
N ASP A 5 -23.81 7.54 14.19
CA ASP A 5 -23.70 8.50 15.28
C ASP A 5 -22.66 8.04 16.32
N ASP A 6 -22.59 6.73 16.60
CA ASP A 6 -21.62 6.12 17.52
C ASP A 6 -20.17 6.27 17.06
N VAL A 7 -19.93 6.46 15.76
CA VAL A 7 -18.59 6.60 15.16
C VAL A 7 -18.26 8.03 14.72
N GLY A 8 -19.07 9.01 15.15
CA GLY A 8 -18.79 10.43 14.95
C GLY A 8 -19.44 11.07 13.72
N GLY A 9 -20.30 10.35 12.99
CA GLY A 9 -21.01 10.87 11.82
C GLY A 9 -20.40 10.45 10.48
N LEU A 10 -20.98 10.96 9.39
CA LEU A 10 -20.45 10.77 8.02
C LEU A 10 -19.27 11.73 7.76
N PRO A 11 -18.31 11.37 6.89
CA PRO A 11 -18.22 10.09 6.18
C PRO A 11 -17.85 8.92 7.10
N VAL A 12 -18.26 7.71 6.72
CA VAL A 12 -17.94 6.45 7.43
C VAL A 12 -17.32 5.42 6.49
N ILE A 13 -16.63 4.43 7.04
CA ILE A 13 -16.26 3.23 6.28
C ILE A 13 -17.23 2.10 6.61
N SER A 14 -17.92 1.58 5.59
CA SER A 14 -18.70 0.35 5.68
C SER A 14 -17.82 -0.82 5.28
N ARG A 15 -17.62 -1.83 6.14
CA ARG A 15 -16.86 -3.06 5.83
C ARG A 15 -17.74 -4.31 5.92
N THR A 16 -17.72 -5.14 4.87
CA THR A 16 -18.47 -6.40 4.86
C THR A 16 -17.64 -7.51 5.52
N THR A 17 -18.19 -8.17 6.54
CA THR A 17 -17.47 -9.22 7.28
C THR A 17 -17.32 -10.51 6.46
N TYR A 18 -16.25 -11.27 6.73
CA TYR A 18 -15.91 -12.51 6.02
C TYR A 18 -15.77 -12.38 4.49
N THR A 19 -15.39 -11.19 4.03
CA THR A 19 -14.98 -10.95 2.65
C THR A 19 -13.50 -10.55 2.62
N LEU A 20 -12.85 -10.66 1.46
CA LEU A 20 -11.47 -10.22 1.23
C LEU A 20 -11.45 -9.33 -0.02
N GLY A 21 -10.44 -8.48 -0.17
CA GLY A 21 -10.34 -7.58 -1.32
C GLY A 21 -11.38 -6.45 -1.31
N GLY A 22 -11.91 -6.13 -0.13
CA GLY A 22 -12.92 -5.08 0.08
C GLY A 22 -14.24 -5.24 -0.67
N SER A 23 -14.62 -6.47 -1.03
CA SER A 23 -15.91 -6.75 -1.69
C SER A 23 -17.10 -6.30 -0.83
N GLY A 24 -17.77 -5.22 -1.25
CA GLY A 24 -18.86 -4.61 -0.48
C GLY A 24 -18.41 -3.65 0.62
N SER A 25 -17.11 -3.34 0.70
CA SER A 25 -16.51 -2.39 1.65
C SER A 25 -16.14 -1.06 0.99
N GLY A 26 -16.12 0.06 1.72
CA GLY A 26 -15.76 1.39 1.19
C GLY A 26 -16.24 2.58 2.01
N VAL A 27 -15.69 3.75 1.66
CA VAL A 27 -16.00 5.07 2.23
C VAL A 27 -17.37 5.51 1.72
N VAL A 28 -18.17 6.11 2.61
CA VAL A 28 -19.53 6.55 2.30
C VAL A 28 -19.77 7.92 2.92
N GLU A 29 -20.09 8.89 2.07
CA GLU A 29 -20.34 10.28 2.47
C GLU A 29 -21.82 10.55 2.73
N GLU A 30 -22.70 9.82 2.04
CA GLU A 30 -24.13 10.06 2.07
C GLU A 30 -24.90 8.90 2.71
N PHE A 31 -25.89 9.22 3.56
CA PHE A 31 -26.60 8.21 4.34
C PHE A 31 -27.41 7.24 3.46
N ASP A 32 -27.99 7.73 2.37
CA ASP A 32 -28.78 6.88 1.47
C ASP A 32 -27.89 5.86 0.73
N GLU A 33 -26.69 6.27 0.32
CA GLU A 33 -25.68 5.36 -0.24
C GLU A 33 -25.29 4.29 0.79
N LEU A 34 -25.10 4.69 2.07
CA LEU A 34 -24.76 3.76 3.14
C LEU A 34 -25.81 2.66 3.28
N VAL A 35 -27.09 3.01 3.19
CA VAL A 35 -28.19 2.04 3.26
C VAL A 35 -28.11 1.02 2.12
N GLU A 36 -27.83 1.45 0.89
CA GLU A 36 -27.66 0.56 -0.26
C GLU A 36 -26.46 -0.37 -0.08
N ARG A 37 -25.35 0.19 0.37
CA ARG A 37 -24.11 -0.54 0.66
C ARG A 37 -24.29 -1.59 1.74
N VAL A 38 -24.88 -1.22 2.88
CA VAL A 38 -25.16 -2.18 3.97
C VAL A 38 -26.07 -3.29 3.47
N ARG A 39 -27.11 -3.00 2.68
CA ARG A 39 -27.96 -4.04 2.07
C ARG A 39 -27.17 -5.00 1.18
N LYS A 40 -26.22 -4.50 0.39
CA LYS A 40 -25.32 -5.32 -0.43
C LYS A 40 -24.37 -6.15 0.43
N GLY A 41 -23.73 -5.53 1.42
CA GLY A 41 -22.81 -6.17 2.34
C GLY A 41 -23.46 -7.31 3.12
N LEU A 42 -24.66 -7.10 3.68
CA LEU A 42 -25.39 -8.14 4.40
C LEU A 42 -25.73 -9.36 3.54
N ARG A 43 -25.92 -9.19 2.22
CA ARG A 43 -26.12 -10.31 1.27
C ARG A 43 -24.83 -11.07 0.95
N LEU A 44 -23.68 -10.38 0.97
CA LEU A 44 -22.37 -10.95 0.66
C LEU A 44 -21.71 -11.58 1.89
N SER A 45 -21.96 -11.03 3.07
CA SER A 45 -21.40 -11.48 4.34
C SER A 45 -21.87 -12.90 4.70
N ARG A 46 -20.93 -13.73 5.14
CA ARG A 46 -21.22 -15.11 5.56
C ARG A 46 -21.99 -15.19 6.89
N ASN A 47 -21.88 -14.18 7.74
CA ASN A 47 -22.59 -14.10 9.03
C ASN A 47 -23.64 -12.97 9.07
N SER A 48 -23.98 -12.38 7.91
CA SER A 48 -24.96 -11.29 7.80
C SER A 48 -24.62 -10.09 8.67
N GLU A 49 -23.35 -9.69 8.65
CA GLU A 49 -22.83 -8.57 9.44
C GLU A 49 -22.08 -7.58 8.55
N VAL A 50 -22.19 -6.30 8.89
CA VAL A 50 -21.46 -5.19 8.28
C VAL A 50 -20.99 -4.29 9.41
N LEU A 51 -19.70 -3.98 9.42
CA LEU A 51 -19.08 -3.09 10.38
C LEU A 51 -19.09 -1.66 9.83
N ILE A 52 -19.54 -0.71 10.64
CA ILE A 52 -19.43 0.72 10.35
C ILE A 52 -18.36 1.29 11.26
N THR A 53 -17.39 2.01 10.71
CA THR A 53 -16.33 2.67 11.46
C THR A 53 -16.24 4.15 11.09
N GLU A 54 -15.56 4.93 11.93
CA GLU A 54 -15.13 6.28 11.57
C GLU A 54 -14.37 6.27 10.24
N SER A 55 -14.42 7.38 9.51
CA SER A 55 -13.60 7.55 8.33
C SER A 55 -12.15 7.81 8.73
N ILE A 56 -11.26 7.04 8.11
CA ILE A 56 -9.80 7.19 8.15
C ILE A 56 -9.29 7.43 6.72
N ALA A 57 -10.15 7.94 5.83
CA ALA A 57 -9.77 8.29 4.47
C ALA A 57 -8.69 9.37 4.46
N GLY A 58 -7.73 9.27 3.53
CA GLY A 58 -6.60 10.20 3.45
C GLY A 58 -5.43 9.88 4.38
N TRP A 59 -5.59 8.98 5.36
CA TRP A 59 -4.50 8.58 6.26
C TRP A 59 -3.50 7.69 5.52
N VAL A 60 -2.25 7.65 5.98
CA VAL A 60 -1.22 6.75 5.42
C VAL A 60 -1.56 5.31 5.81
N GLU A 61 -1.68 4.42 4.84
CA GLU A 61 -1.92 2.99 5.09
C GLU A 61 -0.61 2.22 5.23
N LEU A 62 -0.49 1.46 6.31
CA LEU A 62 0.70 0.67 6.64
C LEU A 62 0.33 -0.79 6.85
N GLU A 63 1.23 -1.70 6.47
CA GLU A 63 1.06 -3.13 6.68
C GLU A 63 2.27 -3.71 7.39
N TYR A 64 2.03 -4.60 8.37
CA TYR A 64 3.07 -5.32 9.10
C TYR A 64 2.88 -6.82 8.91
N GLU A 65 3.92 -7.49 8.43
CA GLU A 65 4.00 -8.96 8.42
C GLU A 65 4.63 -9.43 9.72
N VAL A 66 3.85 -10.14 10.52
CA VAL A 66 4.22 -10.55 11.87
C VAL A 66 4.33 -12.07 11.94
N MET A 67 5.31 -12.58 12.67
CA MET A 67 5.48 -14.01 12.92
C MET A 67 5.57 -14.28 14.41
N ARG A 68 4.87 -15.32 14.87
CA ARG A 68 4.92 -15.77 16.25
C ARG A 68 5.03 -17.29 16.36
N ASP A 69 5.89 -17.78 17.26
CA ASP A 69 5.95 -19.20 17.62
C ASP A 69 5.30 -19.53 18.97
N ALA A 70 5.31 -20.81 19.34
CA ALA A 70 4.70 -21.28 20.58
C ALA A 70 5.53 -21.03 21.86
N ASP A 71 6.76 -20.52 21.75
CA ASP A 71 7.54 -20.00 22.91
C ASP A 71 7.33 -18.48 23.10
N ASP A 72 6.38 -17.90 22.36
CA ASP A 72 6.10 -16.46 22.34
C ASP A 72 7.22 -15.60 21.72
N SER A 73 8.14 -16.21 20.97
CA SER A 73 9.04 -15.44 20.10
C SER A 73 8.18 -14.79 19.03
N CYS A 74 8.21 -13.45 18.95
CA CYS A 74 7.33 -12.66 18.10
C CYS A 74 8.13 -11.54 17.44
N ILE A 75 8.07 -11.45 16.12
CA ILE A 75 8.92 -10.57 15.30
C ILE A 75 8.12 -9.90 14.18
N ILE A 76 8.55 -8.70 13.78
CA ILE A 76 8.15 -8.07 12.53
C ILE A 76 9.11 -8.50 11.42
N ILE A 77 8.57 -9.11 10.37
CA ILE A 77 9.36 -9.54 9.21
C ILE A 77 9.52 -8.38 8.22
N CYS A 78 8.45 -7.61 8.02
CA CYS A 78 8.41 -6.55 7.02
C CYS A 78 7.34 -5.53 7.41
N ASN A 79 7.68 -4.25 7.33
CA ASN A 79 6.73 -3.15 7.28
C ASN A 79 6.63 -2.60 5.86
N MET A 80 5.43 -2.29 5.44
CA MET A 80 5.11 -1.79 4.10
C MET A 80 4.27 -0.52 4.24
N GLU A 81 4.50 0.44 3.37
CA GLU A 81 3.82 1.73 3.33
C GLU A 81 3.17 1.93 1.96
N ASN A 82 1.89 2.26 1.98
CA ASN A 82 1.13 2.55 0.76
C ASN A 82 1.37 4.01 0.40
N ILE A 83 1.75 4.26 -0.85
CA ILE A 83 1.89 5.63 -1.38
C ILE A 83 0.50 6.25 -1.53
N ASP A 84 -0.44 5.44 -2.03
CA ASP A 84 -1.83 5.83 -2.16
C ASP A 84 -2.49 5.85 -0.77
N PRO A 85 -3.18 6.95 -0.39
CA PRO A 85 -3.77 7.07 0.93
C PRO A 85 -4.97 6.14 1.14
N MET A 86 -5.33 5.95 2.40
CA MET A 86 -6.51 5.18 2.82
C MET A 86 -7.76 5.60 2.06
N GLY A 87 -8.50 4.62 1.58
CA GLY A 87 -9.60 4.78 0.63
C GLY A 87 -9.37 3.96 -0.64
N ILE A 88 -8.10 3.68 -0.94
CA ILE A 88 -7.67 2.76 -1.98
C ILE A 88 -7.18 1.48 -1.30
N HIS A 89 -7.62 0.31 -1.79
CA HIS A 89 -7.25 -0.97 -1.19
C HIS A 89 -5.76 -1.26 -1.41
N THR A 90 -5.01 -1.78 -0.42
CA THR A 90 -3.56 -2.08 -0.57
C THR A 90 -3.18 -2.90 -1.81
N GLY A 91 -4.08 -3.80 -2.23
CA GLY A 91 -3.99 -4.54 -3.49
C GLY A 91 -3.97 -3.67 -4.76
N GLU A 92 -4.72 -2.56 -4.77
CA GLU A 92 -4.77 -1.51 -5.79
C GLU A 92 -3.75 -0.39 -5.56
N SER A 93 -3.10 -0.34 -4.39
CA SER A 93 -2.12 0.69 -4.09
C SER A 93 -0.72 0.34 -4.61
N THR A 94 0.05 1.36 -4.94
CA THR A 94 1.51 1.31 -4.99
C THR A 94 2.04 1.24 -3.57
N VAL A 95 2.90 0.25 -3.30
CA VAL A 95 3.38 -0.06 -1.95
C VAL A 95 4.89 -0.12 -1.94
N VAL A 96 5.51 0.44 -0.91
CA VAL A 96 6.97 0.38 -0.72
C VAL A 96 7.35 -0.33 0.58
N THR A 97 8.54 -0.91 0.61
CA THR A 97 9.19 -1.34 1.85
C THR A 97 10.69 -1.02 1.81
N PRO A 98 11.28 -0.56 2.93
CA PRO A 98 10.64 -0.29 4.22
C PRO A 98 9.73 0.96 4.18
N SER A 99 8.96 1.22 5.24
CA SER A 99 8.24 2.50 5.43
C SER A 99 9.19 3.68 5.38
N GLN A 100 8.73 4.82 4.85
CA GLN A 100 9.57 5.99 4.54
C GLN A 100 9.18 7.24 5.34
N VAL A 101 7.88 7.49 5.57
CA VAL A 101 7.42 8.77 6.13
C VAL A 101 7.15 8.73 7.63
N ILE A 102 6.94 7.53 8.19
CA ILE A 102 6.56 7.36 9.59
C ILE A 102 7.76 7.60 10.52
N PRO A 103 7.62 8.42 11.58
CA PRO A 103 8.64 8.56 12.63
C PRO A 103 8.90 7.24 13.36
N ASP A 104 10.12 7.04 13.90
CA ASP A 104 10.46 5.82 14.65
C ASP A 104 9.52 5.59 15.84
N ASP A 105 9.14 6.63 16.58
CA ASP A 105 8.18 6.51 17.70
C ASP A 105 6.86 5.89 17.23
N GLY A 106 6.28 6.38 16.13
CA GLY A 106 5.04 5.85 15.55
C GLY A 106 5.22 4.42 15.01
N HIS A 107 6.37 4.13 14.39
CA HIS A 107 6.73 2.77 13.96
C HIS A 107 6.81 1.81 15.15
N GLN A 108 7.47 2.18 16.25
CA GLN A 108 7.59 1.33 17.43
C GLN A 108 6.24 1.11 18.12
N GLU A 109 5.39 2.13 18.21
CA GLU A 109 4.04 1.99 18.77
C GLU A 109 3.17 1.03 17.94
N MET A 110 3.18 1.15 16.62
CA MET A 110 2.47 0.22 15.73
C MET A 110 3.08 -1.18 15.74
N ARG A 111 4.40 -1.29 15.84
CA ARG A 111 5.10 -2.57 16.03
C ARG A 111 4.64 -3.25 17.31
N ASP A 112 4.61 -2.55 18.43
CA ASP A 112 4.15 -3.10 19.71
C ASP A 112 2.66 -3.51 19.66
N ALA A 113 1.83 -2.69 19.02
CA ALA A 113 0.43 -3.03 18.77
C ALA A 113 0.29 -4.30 17.92
N ALA A 114 1.06 -4.43 16.85
CA ALA A 114 1.06 -5.61 15.98
C ALA A 114 1.46 -6.88 16.74
N LEU A 115 2.50 -6.81 17.56
CA LEU A 115 2.96 -7.90 18.42
C LEU A 115 1.96 -8.21 19.56
N GLY A 116 1.21 -7.22 20.05
CA GLY A 116 0.13 -7.43 21.03
C GLY A 116 -1.08 -8.14 20.42
N VAL A 117 -1.50 -7.69 19.24
CA VAL A 117 -2.66 -8.22 18.52
C VAL A 117 -2.48 -9.69 18.13
N ILE A 118 -1.32 -10.06 17.57
CA ILE A 118 -1.04 -11.47 17.20
C ILE A 118 -1.05 -12.39 18.44
N ARG A 119 -0.62 -11.88 19.61
CA ARG A 119 -0.66 -12.62 20.88
C ARG A 119 -2.09 -12.79 21.38
N GLU A 120 -2.88 -11.73 21.41
CA GLU A 120 -4.27 -11.75 21.86
C GLU A 120 -5.12 -12.70 21.02
N LEU A 121 -4.90 -12.70 19.70
CA LEU A 121 -5.58 -13.63 18.78
C LEU A 121 -5.07 -15.08 18.88
N GLY A 122 -4.03 -15.34 19.67
CA GLY A 122 -3.46 -16.67 19.86
C GLY A 122 -2.83 -17.28 18.61
N ILE A 123 -2.44 -16.45 17.65
CA ILE A 123 -1.89 -16.90 16.36
C ILE A 123 -0.49 -17.47 16.58
N GLN A 124 -0.22 -18.62 15.95
CA GLN A 124 1.10 -19.24 15.83
C GLN A 124 1.39 -19.47 14.35
N GLY A 125 2.40 -18.78 13.83
CA GLY A 125 2.64 -18.62 12.40
C GLY A 125 2.65 -17.16 11.98
N GLY A 126 2.55 -16.92 10.67
CA GLY A 126 2.51 -15.58 10.07
C GLY A 126 1.09 -15.00 9.98
N CYS A 127 0.97 -13.70 10.24
CA CYS A 127 -0.22 -12.91 9.91
C CYS A 127 0.16 -11.52 9.40
N ASN A 128 -0.77 -10.89 8.71
CA ASN A 128 -0.67 -9.51 8.25
C ASN A 128 -1.59 -8.63 9.10
N ILE A 129 -1.11 -7.44 9.50
CA ILE A 129 -1.86 -6.45 10.26
C ILE A 129 -1.78 -5.13 9.52
N GLN A 130 -2.93 -4.46 9.35
CA GLN A 130 -3.02 -3.18 8.67
C GLN A 130 -3.30 -2.05 9.65
N PHE A 131 -2.66 -0.91 9.43
CA PHE A 131 -2.81 0.31 10.20
C PHE A 131 -3.13 1.47 9.27
N ALA A 132 -3.88 2.45 9.78
CA ALA A 132 -3.94 3.78 9.22
C ALA A 132 -3.24 4.74 10.18
N TRP A 133 -2.39 5.62 9.66
CA TRP A 133 -1.60 6.57 10.44
C TRP A 133 -1.75 8.00 9.91
N HIS A 134 -1.77 8.97 10.81
CA HIS A 134 -1.81 10.39 10.49
C HIS A 134 -0.95 11.19 11.47
N ASP A 135 -0.24 12.20 10.98
CA ASP A 135 0.52 13.13 11.82
C ASP A 135 -0.41 14.14 12.52
N ASP A 136 -0.65 13.93 13.82
CA ASP A 136 -1.43 14.85 14.67
C ASP A 136 -0.55 15.90 15.39
N GLY A 137 0.74 15.98 15.04
CA GLY A 137 1.74 16.83 15.68
C GLY A 137 2.36 16.22 16.95
N SER A 138 1.96 15.02 17.36
CA SER A 138 2.64 14.26 18.41
C SER A 138 3.87 13.51 17.86
N PRO A 139 4.83 13.09 18.70
CA PRO A 139 6.03 12.39 18.23
C PRO A 139 5.75 11.11 17.43
N GLY A 140 4.70 10.36 17.80
CA GLY A 140 4.31 9.11 17.16
C GLY A 140 3.19 9.25 16.13
N GLY A 141 2.52 10.40 16.06
CA GLY A 141 1.27 10.56 15.32
C GLY A 141 0.10 9.80 15.95
N GLU A 142 -1.02 9.78 15.25
CA GLU A 142 -2.20 8.99 15.61
C GLU A 142 -2.32 7.79 14.67
N TYR A 143 -2.69 6.62 15.21
CA TYR A 143 -2.97 5.44 14.39
C TYR A 143 -4.29 4.74 14.75
N ARG A 144 -4.76 3.91 13.81
CA ARG A 144 -5.86 2.96 13.97
C ARG A 144 -5.46 1.60 13.43
N VAL A 145 -5.81 0.52 14.15
CA VAL A 145 -5.75 -0.84 13.61
C VAL A 145 -6.94 -1.03 12.67
N VAL A 146 -6.67 -1.37 11.41
CA VAL A 146 -7.69 -1.50 10.36
C VAL A 146 -8.24 -2.93 10.33
N GLU A 147 -7.37 -3.90 10.09
CA GLU A 147 -7.73 -5.32 10.10
C GLU A 147 -6.52 -6.21 10.36
N VAL A 148 -6.82 -7.49 10.65
CA VAL A 148 -5.82 -8.55 10.82
C VAL A 148 -6.22 -9.73 9.96
N ASN A 149 -5.28 -10.20 9.16
CA ASN A 149 -5.42 -11.39 8.33
C ASN A 149 -4.63 -12.54 8.98
N PRO A 150 -5.28 -13.48 9.71
CA PRO A 150 -4.63 -14.54 10.48
C PRO A 150 -4.15 -15.70 9.58
N ARG A 151 -3.43 -15.38 8.52
CA ARG A 151 -2.93 -16.28 7.48
C ARG A 151 -1.86 -15.58 6.65
N VAL A 152 -1.17 -16.36 5.82
CA VAL A 152 -0.42 -15.80 4.70
C VAL A 152 -1.33 -15.04 3.73
N SER A 153 -0.82 -13.95 3.19
CA SER A 153 -1.50 -12.97 2.33
C SER A 153 -0.67 -12.70 1.06
N ARG A 154 -1.22 -11.88 0.15
CA ARG A 154 -0.45 -11.31 -0.96
C ARG A 154 0.74 -10.50 -0.44
N SER A 155 0.49 -9.66 0.58
CA SER A 155 1.50 -8.88 1.29
C SER A 155 2.60 -9.76 1.90
N SER A 156 2.26 -10.95 2.41
CA SER A 156 3.27 -11.90 2.93
C SER A 156 4.17 -12.48 1.82
N ALA A 157 3.63 -12.65 0.61
CA ALA A 157 4.41 -13.08 -0.55
C ALA A 157 5.34 -11.95 -1.01
N LEU A 158 4.83 -10.71 -1.10
CA LEU A 158 5.62 -9.51 -1.37
C LEU A 158 6.75 -9.35 -0.34
N ALA A 159 6.44 -9.38 0.96
CA ALA A 159 7.42 -9.29 2.04
C ALA A 159 8.46 -10.40 2.00
N SER A 160 8.06 -11.63 1.64
CA SER A 160 9.02 -12.74 1.49
C SER A 160 10.01 -12.49 0.34
N LYS A 161 9.57 -11.82 -0.73
CA LYS A 161 10.43 -11.45 -1.85
C LYS A 161 11.27 -10.22 -1.54
N ALA A 162 10.72 -9.25 -0.83
CA ALA A 162 11.40 -8.02 -0.44
C ALA A 162 12.54 -8.30 0.54
N THR A 163 12.32 -9.14 1.54
CA THR A 163 13.28 -9.36 2.63
C THR A 163 14.13 -10.62 2.45
N GLY A 164 13.70 -11.52 1.55
CA GLY A 164 14.22 -12.87 1.44
C GLY A 164 13.76 -13.82 2.56
N TYR A 165 13.03 -13.35 3.56
CA TYR A 165 12.52 -14.19 4.65
C TYR A 165 11.36 -15.07 4.17
N PRO A 166 11.45 -16.41 4.19
CA PRO A 166 10.43 -17.26 3.56
C PRO A 166 9.22 -17.50 4.48
N ILE A 167 8.34 -16.49 4.63
CA ILE A 167 7.24 -16.43 5.62
C ILE A 167 6.39 -17.71 5.62
N ALA A 168 5.93 -18.16 4.45
CA ALA A 168 5.09 -19.35 4.35
C ALA A 168 5.81 -20.64 4.79
N ARG A 169 7.12 -20.77 4.48
CA ARG A 169 7.93 -21.92 4.87
C ARG A 169 8.19 -21.92 6.37
N VAL A 170 8.48 -20.76 6.96
CA VAL A 170 8.66 -20.62 8.41
C VAL A 170 7.35 -20.88 9.14
N THR A 171 6.24 -20.31 8.67
CA THR A 171 4.88 -20.56 9.20
C THR A 171 4.57 -22.05 9.25
N ALA A 172 4.84 -22.80 8.18
CA ALA A 172 4.63 -24.24 8.14
C ALA A 172 5.49 -25.01 9.18
N LYS A 173 6.74 -24.60 9.37
CA LYS A 173 7.62 -25.19 10.40
C LYS A 173 7.12 -24.88 11.82
N VAL A 174 6.66 -23.65 12.07
CA VAL A 174 6.05 -23.24 13.34
C VAL A 174 4.79 -24.06 13.63
N ALA A 175 3.93 -24.27 12.63
CA ALA A 175 2.74 -25.12 12.75
C ALA A 175 3.07 -26.59 13.08
N LEU A 176 4.27 -27.06 12.74
CA LEU A 176 4.80 -28.38 13.11
C LEU A 176 5.49 -28.39 14.49
N GLY A 177 5.44 -27.28 15.24
CA GLY A 177 5.97 -27.15 16.59
C GLY A 177 7.39 -26.61 16.67
N LYS A 178 8.04 -26.24 15.55
CA LYS A 178 9.36 -25.60 15.62
C LYS A 178 9.26 -24.19 16.18
N ARG A 179 10.31 -23.78 16.90
CA ARG A 179 10.54 -22.41 17.32
C ARG A 179 11.37 -21.66 16.29
N LEU A 180 11.28 -20.34 16.26
CA LEU A 180 12.00 -19.51 15.30
C LEU A 180 13.51 -19.70 15.41
N HIS A 181 14.03 -19.88 16.62
CA HIS A 181 15.45 -20.13 16.87
C HIS A 181 15.92 -21.54 16.43
N GLU A 182 15.00 -22.46 16.13
CA GLU A 182 15.29 -23.82 15.62
C GLU A 182 15.18 -23.93 14.09
N ILE A 183 14.87 -22.83 13.43
CA ILE A 183 14.71 -22.74 11.98
C ILE A 183 15.91 -21.96 11.45
N GLU A 184 16.76 -22.60 10.66
CA GLU A 184 17.91 -21.93 10.04
C GLU A 184 17.44 -20.91 8.99
N ASN A 185 18.15 -19.77 8.93
CA ASN A 185 18.00 -18.80 7.86
C ASN A 185 18.80 -19.26 6.63
N GLU A 186 18.09 -19.74 5.61
CA GLU A 186 18.69 -20.32 4.40
C GLU A 186 19.49 -19.32 3.55
N ILE A 187 19.25 -18.00 3.70
CA ILE A 187 19.96 -16.97 2.92
C ILE A 187 21.35 -16.70 3.50
N THR A 188 21.43 -16.52 4.82
CA THR A 188 22.71 -16.21 5.47
C THR A 188 23.50 -17.47 5.83
N GLY A 189 22.83 -18.60 6.07
CA GLY A 189 23.45 -19.86 6.48
C GLY A 189 24.07 -19.87 7.88
N GLU A 190 24.07 -18.72 8.58
CA GLU A 190 24.75 -18.52 9.87
C GLU A 190 23.80 -18.03 10.97
N THR A 191 22.58 -17.66 10.63
CA THR A 191 21.57 -17.16 11.57
C THR A 191 20.31 -18.04 11.58
N THR A 192 19.36 -17.72 12.45
CA THR A 192 18.07 -18.44 12.56
C THR A 192 16.94 -17.58 12.02
N ALA A 193 15.71 -18.08 12.03
CA ALA A 193 14.52 -17.33 11.65
C ALA A 193 14.03 -16.36 12.75
N ALA A 194 14.70 -16.32 13.92
CA ALA A 194 14.37 -15.44 15.03
C ALA A 194 15.09 -14.07 14.93
N PHE A 195 14.77 -13.30 13.89
CA PHE A 195 15.29 -11.95 13.68
C PHE A 195 14.31 -11.12 12.83
N GLU A 196 14.41 -9.80 12.95
CA GLU A 196 13.72 -8.86 12.05
C GLU A 196 14.68 -8.52 10.90
N PRO A 197 14.32 -8.80 9.63
CA PRO A 197 15.15 -8.44 8.49
C PRO A 197 15.41 -6.92 8.40
N ALA A 198 16.63 -6.56 8.05
CA ALA A 198 17.01 -5.20 7.67
C ALA A 198 17.50 -5.22 6.22
N ILE A 199 16.92 -4.38 5.37
CA ILE A 199 17.26 -4.27 3.95
C ILE A 199 17.95 -2.94 3.68
N ASP A 200 18.89 -2.94 2.73
CA ASP A 200 19.70 -1.78 2.33
C ASP A 200 19.31 -1.26 0.94
N TYR A 201 18.05 -1.45 0.59
CA TYR A 201 17.41 -1.09 -0.67
C TYR A 201 15.93 -0.77 -0.43
N VAL A 202 15.30 -0.14 -1.41
CA VAL A 202 13.86 0.09 -1.47
C VAL A 202 13.24 -0.94 -2.41
N VAL A 203 12.11 -1.50 -2.01
CA VAL A 203 11.28 -2.36 -2.85
C VAL A 203 9.99 -1.63 -3.15
N THR A 204 9.58 -1.61 -4.41
CA THR A 204 8.33 -0.97 -4.84
C THR A 204 7.46 -2.00 -5.56
N LYS A 205 6.19 -2.07 -5.16
CA LYS A 205 5.14 -2.85 -5.80
C LYS A 205 4.18 -1.90 -6.50
N VAL A 206 3.88 -2.18 -7.77
CA VAL A 206 2.87 -1.48 -8.56
C VAL A 206 1.83 -2.53 -9.02
N PRO A 207 0.52 -2.30 -8.82
CA PRO A 207 -0.52 -3.20 -9.35
C PRO A 207 -0.61 -3.16 -10.88
N ARG A 208 -1.24 -4.18 -11.47
CA ARG A 208 -1.51 -4.25 -12.92
C ARG A 208 -3.01 -4.42 -13.18
N TRP A 209 -3.56 -3.50 -13.98
CA TRP A 209 -4.97 -3.45 -14.35
C TRP A 209 -5.19 -3.79 -15.82
N PRO A 210 -6.11 -4.69 -16.18
CA PRO A 210 -6.36 -5.11 -17.56
C PRO A 210 -7.30 -4.14 -18.30
N ILE A 211 -7.00 -2.84 -18.33
CA ILE A 211 -7.90 -1.80 -18.88
C ILE A 211 -8.23 -2.07 -20.34
N ASP A 212 -7.24 -2.54 -21.10
CA ASP A 212 -7.32 -2.94 -22.52
C ASP A 212 -8.35 -4.04 -22.82
N LYS A 213 -8.88 -4.71 -21.79
CA LYS A 213 -9.81 -5.84 -21.93
C LYS A 213 -11.24 -5.51 -21.52
N PHE A 214 -11.46 -4.35 -20.89
CA PHE A 214 -12.74 -4.03 -20.24
C PHE A 214 -13.15 -2.57 -20.48
N ASP A 215 -13.48 -2.25 -21.73
CA ASP A 215 -13.87 -0.89 -22.16
C ASP A 215 -15.08 -0.31 -21.40
N ASP A 216 -15.99 -1.18 -20.93
CA ASP A 216 -17.20 -0.79 -20.18
C ASP A 216 -16.97 -0.69 -18.65
N VAL A 217 -15.73 -0.92 -18.18
CA VAL A 217 -15.40 -0.88 -16.76
C VAL A 217 -14.67 0.42 -16.44
N ASP A 218 -15.25 1.18 -15.52
CA ASP A 218 -14.57 2.30 -14.90
C ASP A 218 -13.49 1.81 -13.92
N PHE A 219 -12.25 2.23 -14.15
CA PHE A 219 -11.07 1.83 -13.38
C PHE A 219 -10.68 2.80 -12.25
N GLU A 220 -11.62 3.60 -11.74
CA GLU A 220 -11.38 4.34 -10.49
C GLU A 220 -10.94 3.40 -9.36
N LEU A 221 -9.80 3.72 -8.74
CA LEU A 221 -9.23 2.96 -7.66
C LEU A 221 -9.98 3.26 -6.37
N GLY A 222 -10.23 2.23 -5.58
CA GLY A 222 -10.92 2.38 -4.31
C GLY A 222 -10.73 1.15 -3.45
N THR A 223 -11.62 0.98 -2.48
CA THR A 223 -11.51 -0.10 -1.50
C THR A 223 -11.78 -1.50 -2.06
N ALA A 224 -12.32 -1.63 -3.28
CA ALA A 224 -12.56 -2.91 -3.93
C ALA A 224 -11.54 -3.14 -5.04
N MET A 225 -10.89 -4.30 -5.02
CA MET A 225 -9.83 -4.61 -5.99
C MET A 225 -10.34 -4.82 -7.42
N LYS A 226 -9.64 -4.24 -8.40
CA LYS A 226 -9.82 -4.39 -9.86
C LYS A 226 -8.53 -4.86 -10.56
N SER A 227 -7.38 -4.73 -9.91
CA SER A 227 -6.09 -5.25 -10.39
C SER A 227 -6.10 -6.77 -10.55
N THR A 228 -5.36 -7.26 -11.54
CA THR A 228 -5.23 -8.70 -11.86
C THR A 228 -3.84 -9.27 -11.61
N GLY A 229 -2.88 -8.40 -11.30
CA GLY A 229 -1.51 -8.76 -10.98
C GLY A 229 -0.78 -7.61 -10.31
N GLU A 230 0.51 -7.81 -10.08
CA GLU A 230 1.40 -6.80 -9.51
C GLU A 230 2.82 -7.05 -9.99
N ALA A 231 3.58 -5.98 -10.19
CA ALA A 231 5.02 -6.02 -10.45
C ALA A 231 5.75 -5.54 -9.20
N MET A 232 6.92 -6.12 -8.95
CA MET A 232 7.80 -5.75 -7.84
C MET A 232 9.19 -5.44 -8.40
N SER A 233 9.77 -4.33 -7.97
CA SER A 233 11.15 -3.96 -8.29
C SER A 233 11.96 -3.73 -7.01
N ILE A 234 13.28 -3.73 -7.14
CA ILE A 234 14.22 -3.38 -6.08
C ILE A 234 15.16 -2.31 -6.62
N GLY A 235 15.36 -1.22 -5.89
CA GLY A 235 16.31 -0.16 -6.21
C GLY A 235 17.09 0.30 -4.98
N ARG A 236 18.26 0.92 -5.17
CA ARG A 236 19.04 1.52 -4.07
C ARG A 236 18.43 2.84 -3.59
N THR A 237 17.59 3.45 -4.41
CA THR A 237 16.79 4.64 -4.10
C THR A 237 15.33 4.38 -4.44
N PHE A 238 14.44 5.25 -3.94
CA PHE A 238 13.03 5.17 -4.27
C PHE A 238 12.80 5.41 -5.76
N GLU A 239 13.45 6.42 -6.34
CA GLU A 239 13.32 6.80 -7.74
C GLU A 239 13.65 5.61 -8.66
N GLU A 240 14.80 4.97 -8.42
CA GLU A 240 15.24 3.79 -9.17
C GLU A 240 14.23 2.65 -9.05
N SER A 241 13.75 2.37 -7.83
CA SER A 241 12.77 1.31 -7.60
C SER A 241 11.44 1.63 -8.30
N MET A 242 10.91 2.84 -8.16
CA MET A 242 9.62 3.23 -8.71
C MET A 242 9.60 3.14 -10.23
N VAL A 243 10.60 3.72 -10.91
CA VAL A 243 10.70 3.67 -12.38
C VAL A 243 10.83 2.23 -12.88
N LYS A 244 11.62 1.39 -12.20
CA LYS A 244 11.69 -0.04 -12.52
C LYS A 244 10.37 -0.75 -12.32
N ALA A 245 9.59 -0.40 -11.28
CA ALA A 245 8.30 -1.03 -11.01
C ALA A 245 7.25 -0.65 -12.06
N LEU A 246 7.15 0.64 -12.40
CA LEU A 246 6.25 1.14 -13.45
C LEU A 246 6.53 0.43 -14.78
N ARG A 247 7.79 0.40 -15.22
CA ARG A 247 8.17 -0.33 -16.44
C ARG A 247 7.87 -1.83 -16.36
N SER A 248 8.20 -2.49 -15.24
CA SER A 248 7.96 -3.93 -15.06
C SER A 248 6.49 -4.31 -14.93
N SER A 249 5.60 -3.32 -14.70
CA SER A 249 4.16 -3.56 -14.67
C SER A 249 3.59 -3.88 -16.07
N GLU A 250 4.37 -3.60 -17.12
CA GLU A 250 3.96 -3.75 -18.53
C GLU A 250 2.59 -3.08 -18.75
N TYR A 251 2.43 -1.90 -18.14
CA TYR A 251 1.29 -1.03 -18.25
C TYR A 251 1.69 0.19 -19.07
N ASP A 252 0.97 0.40 -20.16
CA ASP A 252 1.01 1.63 -20.92
C ASP A 252 -0.19 2.49 -20.46
N PRO A 253 0.02 3.80 -20.20
CA PRO A 253 -1.09 4.69 -19.85
C PRO A 253 -2.21 4.61 -20.89
N ALA A 254 -3.46 4.58 -20.44
CA ALA A 254 -4.61 4.46 -21.34
C ALA A 254 -4.92 5.78 -22.09
N VAL A 255 -4.18 6.84 -21.77
CA VAL A 255 -4.48 8.22 -22.11
C VAL A 255 -3.24 8.88 -22.68
N ASP A 256 -3.45 9.66 -23.74
CA ASP A 256 -2.42 10.58 -24.25
C ASP A 256 -2.57 11.91 -23.51
N PHE A 257 -1.68 12.16 -22.55
CA PHE A 257 -1.75 13.35 -21.72
C PHE A 257 -1.56 14.64 -22.52
N GLU A 258 -0.93 14.63 -23.70
CA GLU A 258 -0.82 15.81 -24.55
C GLU A 258 -2.19 16.32 -25.04
N GLU A 259 -3.20 15.43 -25.12
CA GLU A 259 -4.57 15.76 -25.52
C GLU A 259 -5.48 16.17 -24.35
N VAL A 260 -5.02 16.00 -23.10
CA VAL A 260 -5.78 16.25 -21.88
C VAL A 260 -5.58 17.69 -21.40
N SER A 261 -6.69 18.39 -21.13
CA SER A 261 -6.63 19.75 -20.57
C SER A 261 -6.19 19.77 -19.11
N ASP A 262 -5.65 20.88 -18.61
CA ASP A 262 -5.23 21.00 -17.20
C ASP A 262 -6.36 20.67 -16.22
N ALA A 263 -7.57 21.16 -16.49
CA ALA A 263 -8.74 20.88 -15.65
C ALA A 263 -9.11 19.39 -15.63
N GLU A 264 -8.94 18.69 -16.75
CA GLU A 264 -9.21 17.25 -16.85
C GLU A 264 -8.09 16.43 -16.20
N LEU A 265 -6.83 16.86 -16.30
CA LEU A 265 -5.70 16.28 -15.59
C LEU A 265 -5.93 16.30 -14.07
N GLU A 266 -6.35 17.46 -13.53
CA GLU A 266 -6.67 17.64 -12.11
C GLU A 266 -7.80 16.70 -11.68
N THR A 267 -8.97 16.80 -12.30
CA THR A 267 -10.18 16.13 -11.79
C THR A 267 -10.23 14.63 -12.09
N GLU A 268 -9.80 14.20 -13.28
CA GLU A 268 -9.98 12.81 -13.73
C GLU A 268 -8.76 11.91 -13.44
N TYR A 269 -7.58 12.48 -13.18
CA TYR A 269 -6.35 11.70 -13.06
C TYR A 269 -5.52 11.95 -11.79
N LEU A 270 -5.60 13.14 -11.18
CA LEU A 270 -4.90 13.44 -9.93
C LEU A 270 -5.81 13.25 -8.71
N GLU A 271 -6.98 13.91 -8.69
CA GLU A 271 -8.00 13.79 -7.64
C GLU A 271 -8.65 12.40 -7.65
N ARG A 272 -9.15 12.00 -8.82
CA ARG A 272 -9.74 10.69 -9.04
C ARG A 272 -8.63 9.66 -9.27
N ALA A 273 -8.33 8.88 -8.23
CA ALA A 273 -7.30 7.86 -8.31
C ALA A 273 -7.60 6.83 -9.41
N SER A 274 -6.68 6.68 -10.35
CA SER A 274 -6.78 5.76 -11.48
C SER A 274 -5.42 5.06 -11.71
N PRO A 275 -5.38 3.98 -12.51
CA PRO A 275 -4.12 3.36 -12.92
C PRO A 275 -3.13 4.32 -13.59
N ASP A 276 -3.63 5.38 -14.21
CA ASP A 276 -2.83 6.40 -14.90
C ASP A 276 -2.25 7.46 -13.96
N ARG A 277 -2.68 7.52 -12.68
CA ARG A 277 -2.29 8.57 -11.74
C ARG A 277 -0.78 8.80 -11.60
N PRO A 278 0.09 7.76 -11.51
CA PRO A 278 1.54 7.98 -11.47
C PRO A 278 2.08 8.77 -12.67
N TYR A 279 1.50 8.54 -13.86
CA TYR A 279 1.89 9.21 -15.09
C TYR A 279 1.30 10.61 -15.19
N ALA A 280 0.07 10.79 -14.69
CA ALA A 280 -0.54 12.12 -14.54
C ALA A 280 0.26 13.02 -13.60
N MET A 281 0.88 12.46 -12.54
CA MET A 281 1.79 13.22 -11.67
C MET A 281 3.04 13.67 -12.43
N PHE A 282 3.62 12.84 -13.29
CA PHE A 282 4.76 13.26 -14.12
C PHE A 282 4.35 14.38 -15.08
N GLU A 283 3.22 14.24 -15.76
CA GLU A 283 2.67 15.27 -16.64
C GLU A 283 2.42 16.59 -15.89
N ALA A 284 1.90 16.52 -14.66
CA ALA A 284 1.67 17.72 -13.84
C ALA A 284 2.98 18.49 -13.60
N PHE A 285 4.07 17.79 -13.27
CA PHE A 285 5.39 18.42 -13.12
C PHE A 285 5.91 18.98 -14.43
N ASP A 286 5.74 18.28 -15.55
CA ASP A 286 6.11 18.77 -16.89
C ASP A 286 5.34 20.05 -17.27
N ARG A 287 4.11 20.21 -16.78
CA ARG A 287 3.29 21.44 -16.91
C ARG A 287 3.62 22.54 -15.90
N GLY A 288 4.53 22.28 -14.97
CA GLY A 288 5.00 23.26 -13.98
C GLY A 288 4.15 23.34 -12.71
N TYR A 289 3.38 22.31 -12.38
CA TYR A 289 2.73 22.20 -11.07
C TYR A 289 3.79 22.07 -9.98
N GLY A 290 3.55 22.70 -8.84
CA GLY A 290 4.39 22.52 -7.66
C GLY A 290 4.06 21.25 -6.90
N VAL A 291 4.99 20.82 -6.04
CA VAL A 291 4.78 19.71 -5.10
C VAL A 291 3.51 19.90 -4.26
N ASP A 292 3.22 21.13 -3.81
CA ASP A 292 2.05 21.43 -2.98
C ASP A 292 0.74 21.23 -3.76
N ASP A 293 0.70 21.64 -5.03
CA ASP A 293 -0.47 21.47 -5.90
C ASP A 293 -0.79 19.98 -6.07
N VAL A 294 0.23 19.15 -6.32
CA VAL A 294 0.06 17.69 -6.48
C VAL A 294 -0.33 17.01 -5.17
N ILE A 295 0.18 17.46 -4.02
CA ILE A 295 -0.24 16.95 -2.70
C ILE A 295 -1.73 17.24 -2.47
N ASP A 296 -2.17 18.47 -2.72
CA ASP A 296 -3.54 18.90 -2.48
C ASP A 296 -4.54 18.11 -3.33
N LEU A 297 -4.16 17.77 -4.57
CA LEU A 297 -4.99 16.97 -5.48
C LEU A 297 -4.99 15.47 -5.11
N THR A 298 -3.85 14.91 -4.72
CA THR A 298 -3.71 13.44 -4.61
C THR A 298 -3.82 12.88 -3.19
N GLY A 299 -3.58 13.71 -2.17
CA GLY A 299 -3.41 13.31 -0.78
C GLY A 299 -2.14 12.48 -0.52
N ILE A 300 -1.23 12.35 -1.50
CA ILE A 300 0.01 11.59 -1.35
C ILE A 300 1.00 12.41 -0.50
N HIS A 301 1.67 11.74 0.44
CA HIS A 301 2.58 12.40 1.36
C HIS A 301 3.74 13.11 0.62
N ARG A 302 4.09 14.33 1.06
CA ARG A 302 5.12 15.20 0.43
C ARG A 302 6.39 14.48 0.03
N TRP A 303 6.91 13.65 0.92
CA TRP A 303 8.14 12.90 0.68
C TRP A 303 8.06 12.16 -0.66
N TYR A 304 6.97 11.46 -0.98
CA TYR A 304 6.82 10.76 -2.26
C TYR A 304 6.71 11.72 -3.43
N VAL A 305 5.86 12.75 -3.30
CA VAL A 305 5.60 13.74 -4.36
C VAL A 305 6.90 14.44 -4.81
N GLU A 306 7.78 14.81 -3.88
CA GLU A 306 9.13 15.34 -4.18
C GLU A 306 10.01 14.35 -4.98
N ARG A 307 9.82 13.03 -4.84
CA ARG A 307 10.58 12.05 -5.65
C ARG A 307 9.93 11.82 -7.01
N PHE A 308 8.60 11.94 -7.13
CA PHE A 308 7.94 11.96 -8.44
C PHE A 308 8.42 13.17 -9.26
N GLU A 309 8.54 14.34 -8.64
CA GLU A 309 9.13 15.54 -9.27
C GLU A 309 10.54 15.25 -9.78
N LYS A 310 11.42 14.66 -8.94
CA LYS A 310 12.79 14.29 -9.37
C LYS A 310 12.82 13.29 -10.53
N ILE A 311 11.87 12.36 -10.59
CA ILE A 311 11.77 11.42 -11.71
C ILE A 311 11.37 12.16 -12.99
N ALA A 312 10.43 13.12 -12.91
CA ALA A 312 10.03 13.96 -14.03
C ALA A 312 11.20 14.84 -14.50
N ASP A 313 11.86 15.55 -13.58
CA ASP A 313 13.05 16.37 -13.86
C ASP A 313 14.18 15.56 -14.53
N GLY A 314 14.49 14.38 -13.97
CA GLY A 314 15.51 13.49 -14.54
C GLY A 314 15.14 12.96 -15.93
N THR A 315 13.84 12.88 -16.25
CA THR A 315 13.35 12.54 -17.58
C THR A 315 13.52 13.70 -18.55
N ALA A 316 13.20 14.92 -18.14
CA ALA A 316 13.43 16.12 -18.95
C ALA A 316 14.93 16.36 -19.22
N ALA A 317 15.79 16.15 -18.23
CA ALA A 317 17.25 16.29 -18.36
C ALA A 317 17.86 15.32 -19.40
N ALA A 318 17.31 14.10 -19.52
CA ALA A 318 17.72 13.13 -20.54
C ALA A 318 17.53 13.70 -21.96
N ALA A 319 16.41 14.39 -22.21
CA ALA A 319 16.12 15.01 -23.50
C ALA A 319 17.12 16.14 -23.85
N GLU A 320 17.76 16.73 -22.84
CA GLU A 320 18.81 17.76 -22.97
C GLU A 320 20.24 17.19 -23.03
N SER A 321 20.38 15.86 -23.16
CA SER A 321 21.66 15.13 -23.19
C SER A 321 22.43 15.07 -21.86
N ASP A 322 21.76 15.31 -20.72
CA ASP A 322 22.31 14.94 -19.39
C ASP A 322 21.84 13.55 -18.97
N PHE A 323 22.64 12.55 -19.34
CA PHE A 323 22.33 11.15 -19.10
C PHE A 323 22.64 10.68 -17.67
N THR A 324 23.33 11.50 -16.87
CA THR A 324 23.74 11.09 -15.50
C THR A 324 22.54 11.13 -14.57
N GLU A 325 21.76 12.21 -14.61
CA GLU A 325 20.57 12.37 -13.78
C GLU A 325 19.48 11.35 -14.17
N ALA A 326 19.29 11.13 -15.48
CA ALA A 326 18.38 10.11 -16.00
C ALA A 326 18.74 8.68 -15.52
N ALA A 327 20.02 8.32 -15.57
CA ALA A 327 20.48 7.02 -15.08
C ALA A 327 20.30 6.89 -13.56
N MET A 328 20.51 7.97 -12.79
CA MET A 328 20.37 7.97 -11.34
C MET A 328 18.91 7.75 -10.87
N VAL A 329 17.92 8.19 -11.66
CA VAL A 329 16.50 7.91 -11.38
C VAL A 329 16.01 6.56 -11.93
N GLY A 330 16.89 5.77 -12.57
CA GLY A 330 16.58 4.40 -13.01
C GLY A 330 16.05 4.28 -14.45
N ARG A 331 16.29 5.27 -15.30
CA ARG A 331 16.04 5.18 -16.75
C ARG A 331 17.03 4.23 -17.41
N THR A 332 16.55 3.55 -18.44
CA THR A 332 17.32 2.61 -19.26
C THR A 332 18.02 3.31 -20.41
N ASP A 333 19.05 2.67 -20.97
CA ASP A 333 19.72 3.12 -22.21
C ASP A 333 18.78 3.24 -23.43
N ALA A 334 17.56 2.68 -23.37
CA ALA A 334 16.57 2.82 -24.43
C ALA A 334 15.64 4.03 -24.22
N GLU A 335 15.49 4.49 -22.98
CA GLU A 335 14.75 5.71 -22.62
C GLU A 335 15.62 6.96 -22.71
N ILE A 336 16.95 6.79 -22.68
CA ILE A 336 18.00 7.80 -22.87
C ILE A 336 18.36 7.91 -24.37
#